data_AF-A0A7S1ABX1-F1
#
_entry.id   AF-A0A7S1ABX1-F1
#
_cell.length_a   1.000
_cell.length_b   1.000
_cell.length_c   1.000
_cell.angle_alpha   90.00
_cell.angle_beta   90.00
_cell.angle_gamma   90.00
#
_symmetry.space_group_name_H-M   'P 1'
#
loop_
_entity.id
_entity.type
_entity.pdbx_description
1 polymer ?
#
loop_
_entity_poly.entity_id
_entity_poly.type
_entity_poly.pdbx_seq_one_letter_code
_entity_poly.pdbx_strand_id
1 'polypeptide(L)'
;QSRDEVVIVFGIKLPEDTQLLGDLEWEFDPTFDPARPSAQRAMYQMCATLPADLRVEGDPDCWILDFRDWVLSQGETFPTQRFTDFDQKLRLFIKQHPTAANSMWFTANDELRATRFSFRVAQRLTSFASEIVADRRKWLEFVNQLNGQAFTTANKAWVSSRAWVNAEAREEAITNAWHMNLFTLLFTFLAGLVYVRDLQLVCYITVLFSVMSVFLVFCMCCIFQWAFGPWESILMTVFFCYASAPAFRVARRYITPDGGDEVFCVRADEDDEEAQIRCVDGRALGDLPPQGLLLGGQQDIGALGPPEPSTAFEETRMVEAPPAEVLDRSTSSPVASDEHGRNVVTSETISASSDRQKARSEREDRVRLPVLSVSEDVLNSALKLFVCSVFLLPCEFRLFARLGAVAMVVPFFMVPCTLLLLPSLIVVLGPDRREADLAILYARFAEL
;
A
#
# COMPACT_ATOMS: atom_id res chain seq x y z
N GLN A 1 4.44 -28.49 -15.62
CA GLN A 1 5.12 -27.18 -15.59
C GLN A 1 4.63 -26.37 -16.77
N SER A 2 4.08 -25.18 -16.55
CA SER A 2 3.70 -24.27 -17.65
C SER A 2 4.98 -23.68 -18.23
N ARG A 3 5.34 -24.06 -19.46
CA ARG A 3 6.44 -23.41 -20.17
C ARG A 3 6.04 -21.99 -20.53
N ASP A 4 7.00 -21.07 -20.44
CA ASP A 4 6.78 -19.71 -20.90
C ASP A 4 6.82 -19.71 -22.43
N GLU A 5 5.78 -19.14 -23.03
CA GLU A 5 5.66 -19.00 -24.48
C GLU A 5 5.88 -17.53 -24.83
N VAL A 6 6.81 -17.30 -25.75
CA VAL A 6 7.05 -16.00 -26.37
C VAL A 6 6.43 -16.04 -27.76
N VAL A 7 5.59 -15.07 -28.08
CA VAL A 7 4.87 -15.00 -29.36
C VAL A 7 5.32 -13.76 -30.10
N ILE A 8 5.79 -13.92 -31.34
CA ILE A 8 6.06 -12.82 -32.27
C ILE A 8 4.90 -12.73 -33.24
N VAL A 9 4.32 -11.55 -33.43
CA VAL A 9 3.16 -11.31 -34.27
C VAL A 9 3.52 -10.37 -35.41
N PHE A 10 3.08 -10.71 -36.62
CA PHE A 10 3.17 -9.88 -37.82
C PHE A 10 1.77 -9.54 -38.32
N GLY A 11 1.61 -8.35 -38.90
CA GLY A 11 0.38 -7.97 -39.59
C GLY A 11 -0.78 -7.50 -38.71
N ILE A 12 -0.58 -7.35 -37.40
CA ILE A 12 -1.54 -6.74 -36.48
C ILE A 12 -0.95 -5.45 -35.94
N LYS A 13 -1.67 -4.33 -36.10
CA LYS A 13 -1.28 -3.04 -35.51
C LYS A 13 -1.46 -3.12 -33.99
N LEU A 14 -0.42 -2.79 -33.24
CA LEU A 14 -0.52 -2.68 -31.79
C LEU A 14 -1.43 -1.47 -31.47
N PRO A 15 -2.50 -1.63 -30.68
CA PRO A 15 -3.32 -0.49 -30.28
C PRO A 15 -2.44 0.50 -29.50
N GLU A 16 -2.48 1.78 -29.88
CA GLU A 16 -1.69 2.84 -29.24
C GLU A 16 -2.19 3.13 -27.82
N ASP A 17 -3.50 2.93 -27.60
CA ASP A 17 -4.14 3.07 -26.29
C ASP A 17 -4.57 1.69 -25.77
N THR A 18 -3.90 1.18 -24.74
CA THR A 18 -4.41 0.05 -23.97
C THR A 18 -5.58 0.53 -23.11
N GLN A 19 -6.79 0.52 -23.68
CA GLN A 19 -8.00 0.69 -22.88
C GLN A 19 -8.11 -0.49 -21.91
N LEU A 20 -8.05 -0.19 -20.60
CA LEU A 20 -8.05 -1.18 -19.53
C LEU A 20 -9.38 -1.96 -19.44
N LEU A 21 -10.47 -1.37 -19.95
CA LEU A 21 -11.83 -1.88 -19.93
C LEU A 21 -12.50 -1.55 -21.26
N GLY A 22 -12.43 -2.47 -22.22
CA GLY A 22 -13.06 -2.36 -23.54
C GLY A 22 -12.75 -3.57 -24.41
N ASP A 23 -13.62 -3.86 -25.38
CA ASP A 23 -13.27 -4.82 -26.42
C ASP A 23 -12.07 -4.26 -27.18
N LEU A 24 -10.96 -5.00 -27.18
CA LEU A 24 -9.75 -4.61 -27.91
C LEU A 24 -10.06 -4.70 -29.40
N GLU A 25 -10.39 -3.57 -30.02
CA GLU A 25 -10.42 -3.44 -31.47
C GLU A 25 -8.97 -3.52 -31.98
N TRP A 26 -8.61 -4.70 -32.47
CA TRP A 26 -7.35 -4.90 -33.17
C TRP A 26 -7.57 -4.67 -34.67
N GLU A 27 -6.61 -4.02 -35.31
CA GLU A 27 -6.65 -3.75 -36.75
C GLU A 27 -5.50 -4.49 -37.44
N PHE A 28 -5.76 -4.98 -38.67
CA PHE A 28 -4.69 -5.49 -39.51
C PHE A 28 -3.80 -4.35 -39.99
N ASP A 29 -2.49 -4.57 -40.01
CA ASP A 29 -1.54 -3.61 -40.56
C ASP A 29 -1.66 -3.61 -42.10
N PRO A 30 -2.11 -2.51 -42.73
CA PRO A 30 -2.29 -2.46 -44.18
C PRO A 30 -0.97 -2.53 -44.94
N THR A 31 0.16 -2.31 -44.27
CA THR A 31 1.50 -2.40 -44.88
C THR A 31 2.03 -3.83 -44.94
N PHE A 32 1.46 -4.75 -44.16
CA PHE A 32 1.89 -6.14 -44.15
C PHE A 32 1.39 -6.91 -45.39
N ASP A 33 2.33 -7.47 -46.15
CA ASP A 33 2.07 -8.21 -47.40
C ASP A 33 2.96 -9.47 -47.41
N PRO A 34 2.47 -10.62 -46.89
CA PRO A 34 3.27 -11.83 -46.73
C PRO A 34 3.60 -12.49 -48.09
N ALA A 35 2.87 -12.16 -49.16
CA ALA A 35 3.14 -12.68 -50.49
C ALA A 35 4.44 -12.11 -51.08
N ARG A 36 4.97 -10.99 -50.55
CA ARG A 36 6.23 -10.43 -51.04
C ARG A 36 7.43 -11.29 -50.65
N PRO A 37 8.36 -11.54 -51.59
CA PRO A 37 9.61 -12.25 -51.30
C PRO A 37 10.40 -11.67 -50.12
N SER A 38 10.39 -10.34 -49.95
CA SER A 38 11.06 -9.66 -48.84
C SER A 38 10.41 -9.96 -47.49
N ALA A 39 9.08 -10.03 -47.42
CA ALA A 39 8.35 -10.38 -46.21
C ALA A 39 8.60 -11.85 -45.82
N GLN A 40 8.56 -12.77 -46.80
CA GLN A 40 8.86 -14.19 -46.57
C GLN A 40 10.28 -14.39 -46.02
N ARG A 41 11.28 -13.68 -46.56
CA ARG A 41 12.66 -13.73 -46.05
C ARG A 41 12.76 -13.19 -44.62
N ALA A 42 12.10 -12.07 -44.32
CA ALA A 42 12.12 -11.48 -42.99
C ALA A 42 11.47 -12.42 -41.95
N MET A 43 10.31 -12.99 -42.28
CA MET A 43 9.64 -14.00 -41.46
C MET A 43 10.52 -15.24 -41.25
N TYR A 44 11.16 -15.74 -42.31
CA TYR A 44 12.08 -16.86 -42.24
C TYR A 44 13.30 -16.56 -41.36
N GLN A 45 13.91 -15.39 -41.52
CA GLN A 45 15.05 -14.94 -40.71
C GLN A 45 14.70 -14.88 -39.22
N MET A 46 13.51 -14.36 -38.86
CA MET A 46 13.03 -14.32 -37.48
C MET A 46 13.06 -15.69 -36.79
N CYS A 47 12.76 -16.76 -37.52
CA CYS A 47 12.76 -18.12 -36.99
C CYS A 47 14.11 -18.85 -37.14
N ALA A 48 14.89 -18.54 -38.17
CA ALA A 48 16.13 -19.24 -38.49
C ALA A 48 17.37 -18.69 -37.76
N THR A 49 17.38 -17.41 -37.39
CA THR A 49 18.54 -16.75 -36.75
C THR A 49 18.25 -16.40 -35.30
N LEU A 50 17.84 -17.39 -34.50
CA LEU A 50 17.61 -17.21 -33.06
C LEU A 50 18.95 -17.20 -32.30
N PRO A 51 19.29 -16.12 -31.59
CA PRO A 51 20.50 -16.10 -30.80
C PRO A 51 20.35 -16.98 -29.54
N ALA A 52 21.44 -17.63 -29.14
CA ALA A 52 21.46 -18.61 -28.05
C ALA A 52 21.09 -18.01 -26.67
N ASP A 53 21.20 -16.69 -26.52
CA ASP A 53 20.93 -15.99 -25.28
C ASP A 53 19.43 -15.81 -24.99
N LEU A 54 18.55 -16.01 -25.99
CA LEU A 54 17.09 -16.04 -25.83
C LEU A 54 16.57 -17.38 -25.26
N ARG A 55 17.45 -18.39 -25.13
CA ARG A 55 17.16 -19.67 -24.44
C ARG A 55 15.90 -20.38 -24.95
N VAL A 56 15.68 -20.34 -26.26
CA VAL A 56 14.60 -21.09 -26.91
C VAL A 56 14.89 -22.59 -26.75
N GLU A 57 13.92 -23.34 -26.23
CA GLU A 57 13.99 -24.79 -26.04
C GLU A 57 13.21 -25.52 -27.13
N GLY A 58 13.89 -26.42 -27.83
CA GLY A 58 13.30 -27.23 -28.90
C GLY A 58 13.10 -26.44 -30.19
N ASP A 59 12.37 -27.04 -31.12
CA ASP A 59 12.11 -26.43 -32.43
C ASP A 59 11.07 -25.31 -32.29
N PRO A 60 11.29 -24.13 -32.90
CA PRO A 60 10.32 -23.04 -32.89
C PRO A 60 9.07 -23.42 -33.69
N ASP A 61 7.89 -23.04 -33.18
CA ASP A 61 6.62 -23.24 -33.88
C ASP A 61 6.44 -22.11 -34.91
N CYS A 62 7.12 -22.30 -36.04
CA CYS A 62 7.25 -21.35 -37.14
C CYS A 62 6.87 -22.02 -38.46
N TRP A 63 5.59 -21.89 -38.85
CA TRP A 63 5.08 -22.48 -40.09
C TRP A 63 5.88 -22.09 -41.35
N ILE A 64 6.57 -20.93 -41.34
CA ILE A 64 7.36 -20.47 -42.49
C ILE A 64 8.58 -21.36 -42.77
N LEU A 65 9.11 -22.04 -41.74
CA LEU A 65 10.18 -23.03 -41.91
C LEU A 65 9.66 -24.26 -42.64
N ASP A 66 8.55 -24.81 -42.15
CA ASP A 66 7.87 -25.97 -42.76
C ASP A 66 7.37 -25.66 -44.18
N PHE A 67 6.85 -24.45 -44.39
CA PHE A 67 6.39 -24.00 -45.70
C PHE A 67 7.54 -23.92 -46.70
N ARG A 68 8.71 -23.40 -46.30
CA ARG A 68 9.90 -23.39 -47.16
C ARG A 68 10.29 -24.80 -47.55
N ASP A 69 10.41 -25.70 -46.59
CA ASP A 69 10.85 -27.08 -46.84
C ASP A 69 9.84 -27.83 -47.71
N TRP A 70 8.55 -27.57 -47.50
CA TRP A 70 7.47 -28.05 -48.36
C TRP A 70 7.59 -27.52 -49.80
N VAL A 71 7.78 -26.20 -50.01
CA VAL A 71 7.97 -25.60 -51.36
C VAL A 71 9.19 -26.21 -52.06
N LEU A 72 10.30 -26.35 -51.34
CA LEU A 72 11.53 -26.95 -51.89
C LEU A 72 11.32 -28.42 -52.25
N SER A 73 10.53 -29.18 -51.48
CA SER A 73 10.20 -30.59 -51.79
C SER A 73 9.40 -30.76 -53.08
N GLN A 74 8.67 -29.72 -53.50
CA GLN A 74 7.93 -29.70 -54.77
C GLN A 74 8.82 -29.31 -55.97
N GLY A 75 10.12 -29.07 -55.76
CA GLY A 75 11.05 -28.65 -56.81
C GLY A 75 10.97 -27.16 -57.15
N GLU A 76 10.34 -26.36 -56.30
CA GLU A 76 10.20 -24.91 -56.48
C GLU A 76 11.20 -24.12 -55.62
N THR A 77 11.34 -22.82 -55.89
CA THR A 77 12.25 -21.94 -55.16
C THR A 77 11.55 -21.16 -54.05
N PHE A 78 12.20 -21.04 -52.89
CA PHE A 78 11.79 -20.14 -51.82
C PHE A 78 12.71 -18.88 -51.78
N PRO A 79 12.17 -17.66 -51.62
CA PRO A 79 10.75 -17.31 -51.48
C PRO A 79 9.96 -17.47 -52.78
N THR A 80 8.65 -17.68 -52.67
CA THR A 80 7.77 -17.79 -53.84
C THR A 80 7.63 -16.43 -54.55
N GLN A 81 7.34 -16.44 -55.86
CA GLN A 81 7.18 -15.21 -56.64
C GLN A 81 5.81 -14.56 -56.36
N ARG A 82 5.76 -13.21 -56.45
CA ARG A 82 4.68 -12.36 -55.92
C ARG A 82 3.29 -12.59 -56.53
N PHE A 83 3.22 -12.83 -57.84
CA PHE A 83 1.94 -12.80 -58.54
C PHE A 83 1.39 -14.23 -58.62
N THR A 84 0.32 -14.47 -57.84
CA THR A 84 -0.55 -15.66 -57.76
C THR A 84 -0.05 -16.93 -57.07
N ASP A 85 1.26 -17.18 -57.02
CA ASP A 85 1.72 -18.47 -56.51
C ASP A 85 1.64 -18.62 -54.99
N PHE A 86 1.87 -17.54 -54.22
CA PHE A 86 1.97 -17.64 -52.77
C PHE A 86 0.68 -18.13 -52.11
N ASP A 87 -0.46 -17.45 -52.34
CA ASP A 87 -1.71 -17.78 -51.65
C ASP A 87 -2.22 -19.17 -52.06
N GLN A 88 -2.10 -19.53 -53.34
CA GLN A 88 -2.47 -20.86 -53.82
C GLN A 88 -1.62 -21.96 -53.16
N LYS A 89 -0.30 -21.75 -53.08
CA LYS A 89 0.64 -22.68 -52.45
C LYS A 89 0.44 -22.75 -50.94
N LEU A 90 0.17 -21.62 -50.30
CA LEU A 90 -0.14 -21.54 -48.88
C LEU A 90 -1.41 -22.32 -48.54
N ARG A 91 -2.47 -22.22 -49.36
CA ARG A 91 -3.70 -23.03 -49.19
C ARG A 91 -3.43 -24.52 -49.33
N LEU A 92 -2.64 -24.91 -50.34
CA LEU A 92 -2.24 -26.30 -50.52
C LEU A 92 -1.41 -26.82 -49.33
N PHE A 93 -0.50 -25.99 -48.82
CA PHE A 93 0.29 -26.29 -47.64
C PHE A 93 -0.59 -26.47 -46.40
N ILE A 94 -1.51 -25.54 -46.12
CA ILE A 94 -2.44 -25.62 -44.98
C ILE A 94 -3.33 -26.85 -45.05
N LYS A 95 -3.79 -27.22 -46.25
CA LYS A 95 -4.57 -28.45 -46.44
C LYS A 95 -3.79 -29.71 -46.04
N GLN A 96 -2.47 -29.70 -46.22
CA GLN A 96 -1.59 -30.80 -45.83
C GLN A 96 -1.11 -30.68 -44.37
N HIS A 97 -0.99 -29.45 -43.85
CA HIS A 97 -0.48 -29.11 -42.52
C HIS A 97 -1.51 -28.25 -41.77
N PRO A 98 -2.65 -28.83 -41.35
CA PRO A 98 -3.75 -28.06 -40.75
C PRO A 98 -3.36 -27.37 -39.43
N THR A 99 -2.32 -27.85 -38.74
CA THR A 99 -1.80 -27.23 -37.52
C THR A 99 -1.22 -25.84 -37.76
N ALA A 100 -0.67 -25.56 -38.95
CA ALA A 100 -0.11 -24.26 -39.30
C ALA A 100 -1.19 -23.16 -39.39
N ALA A 101 -2.43 -23.53 -39.71
CA ALA A 101 -3.55 -22.59 -39.80
C ALA A 101 -3.86 -21.91 -38.45
N ASN A 102 -3.56 -22.56 -37.33
CA ASN A 102 -3.79 -22.02 -35.97
C ASN A 102 -2.92 -20.79 -35.63
N SER A 103 -1.98 -20.45 -36.50
CA SER A 103 -1.04 -19.34 -36.35
C SER A 103 -1.18 -18.30 -37.45
N MET A 104 -2.29 -18.33 -38.19
CA MET A 104 -2.56 -17.50 -39.37
C MET A 104 -3.95 -16.87 -39.26
N TRP A 105 -4.08 -15.62 -39.71
CA TRP A 105 -5.37 -14.94 -39.83
C TRP A 105 -5.62 -14.55 -41.29
N PHE A 106 -6.76 -14.97 -41.81
CA PHE A 106 -7.16 -14.77 -43.20
C PHE A 106 -8.30 -13.75 -43.31
N THR A 107 -8.35 -13.04 -44.43
CA THR A 107 -9.56 -12.29 -44.82
C THR A 107 -10.66 -13.21 -45.33
N ALA A 108 -11.84 -12.63 -45.57
CA ALA A 108 -12.92 -13.29 -46.32
C ALA A 108 -12.50 -13.78 -47.73
N ASN A 109 -11.46 -13.19 -48.32
CA ASN A 109 -10.92 -13.61 -49.63
C ASN A 109 -9.86 -14.70 -49.51
N ASP A 110 -9.64 -15.24 -48.30
CA ASP A 110 -8.63 -16.27 -48.02
C ASP A 110 -7.20 -15.80 -48.37
N GLU A 111 -6.94 -14.52 -48.08
CA GLU A 111 -5.63 -13.86 -48.13
C GLU A 111 -5.06 -13.75 -46.70
N LEU A 112 -3.79 -14.12 -46.51
CA LEU A 112 -3.12 -14.02 -45.21
C LEU A 112 -2.88 -12.55 -44.83
N ARG A 113 -3.40 -12.10 -43.68
CA ARG A 113 -3.24 -10.71 -43.18
C ARG A 113 -2.45 -10.58 -41.91
N ALA A 114 -2.38 -11.63 -41.11
CA ALA A 114 -1.52 -11.65 -39.95
C ALA A 114 -1.04 -13.07 -39.70
N THR A 115 0.06 -13.17 -38.97
CA THR A 115 0.56 -14.46 -38.51
C THR A 115 1.33 -14.31 -37.20
N ARG A 116 1.41 -15.40 -36.45
CA ARG A 116 2.20 -15.49 -35.21
C ARG A 116 3.22 -16.62 -35.30
N PHE A 117 4.33 -16.43 -34.61
CA PHE A 117 5.34 -17.45 -34.36
C PHE A 117 5.47 -17.65 -32.86
N SER A 118 5.57 -18.90 -32.43
CA SER A 118 5.63 -19.25 -31.01
C SER A 118 6.96 -19.91 -30.66
N PHE A 119 7.59 -19.39 -29.62
CA PHE A 119 8.87 -19.84 -29.11
C PHE A 119 8.69 -20.31 -27.67
N ARG A 120 9.07 -21.56 -27.40
CA ARG A 120 9.09 -22.09 -26.03
C ARG A 120 10.42 -21.71 -25.40
N VAL A 121 10.38 -21.03 -24.27
CA VAL A 121 11.59 -20.58 -23.57
C VAL A 121 11.77 -21.39 -22.30
N ALA A 122 13.02 -21.74 -21.99
CA ALA A 122 13.39 -22.43 -20.76
C ALA A 122 12.86 -21.66 -19.54
N GLN A 123 11.92 -22.25 -18.81
CA GLN A 123 11.38 -21.64 -17.60
C GLN A 123 12.48 -21.61 -16.52
N ARG A 124 12.80 -20.43 -16.01
CA ARG A 124 13.69 -20.30 -14.85
C ARG A 124 12.87 -20.60 -13.60
N LEU A 125 13.16 -21.71 -12.91
CA LEU A 125 12.40 -22.15 -11.73
C LEU A 125 12.32 -21.11 -10.60
N THR A 126 13.17 -20.08 -10.60
CA THR A 126 13.26 -19.07 -9.53
C THR A 126 13.46 -17.65 -10.04
N SER A 127 13.10 -17.34 -11.30
CA SER A 127 13.39 -16.00 -11.82
C SER A 127 12.58 -14.93 -11.10
N PHE A 128 13.30 -13.99 -10.50
CA PHE A 128 12.73 -12.73 -10.02
C PHE A 128 12.08 -11.98 -11.20
N ALA A 129 11.06 -11.17 -10.91
CA ALA A 129 10.35 -10.38 -11.94
C ALA A 129 11.33 -9.55 -12.78
N SER A 130 12.38 -8.99 -12.16
CA SER A 130 13.44 -8.23 -12.84
C SER A 130 14.21 -9.03 -13.90
N GLU A 131 14.41 -10.33 -13.69
CA GLU A 131 15.06 -11.20 -14.69
C GLU A 131 14.17 -11.46 -15.89
N ILE A 132 12.87 -11.65 -15.65
CA ILE A 132 11.88 -11.85 -16.71
C ILE A 132 11.75 -10.57 -17.55
N VAL A 133 11.76 -9.39 -16.92
CA VAL A 133 11.76 -8.10 -17.61
C VAL A 133 13.09 -7.84 -18.34
N ALA A 134 14.21 -8.29 -17.81
CA ALA A 134 15.48 -8.27 -18.55
C ALA A 134 15.46 -9.18 -19.78
N ASP A 135 14.83 -10.35 -19.69
CA ASP A 135 14.64 -11.27 -20.81
C ASP A 135 13.75 -10.65 -21.91
N ARG A 136 12.63 -10.03 -21.52
CA ARG A 136 11.78 -9.25 -22.41
C ARG A 136 12.58 -8.20 -23.19
N ARG A 137 13.48 -7.46 -22.54
CA ARG A 137 14.30 -6.43 -23.22
C ARG A 137 15.15 -7.02 -24.33
N LYS A 138 15.72 -8.22 -24.15
CA LYS A 138 16.49 -8.91 -25.19
C LYS A 138 15.63 -9.32 -26.38
N TRP A 139 14.44 -9.86 -26.11
CA TRP A 139 13.49 -10.20 -27.16
C TRP A 139 13.04 -8.97 -27.95
N LEU A 140 12.76 -7.85 -27.26
CA LEU A 140 12.42 -6.58 -27.90
C LEU A 140 13.58 -6.07 -28.77
N GLU A 141 14.81 -6.12 -28.27
CA GLU A 141 16.01 -5.72 -29.02
C GLU A 141 16.20 -6.58 -30.28
N PHE A 142 16.08 -7.90 -30.15
CA PHE A 142 16.14 -8.85 -31.26
C PHE A 142 15.08 -8.55 -32.33
N VAL A 143 13.83 -8.41 -31.94
CA VAL A 143 12.72 -8.14 -32.88
C VAL A 143 12.87 -6.76 -33.52
N ASN A 144 13.29 -5.74 -32.77
CA ASN A 144 13.54 -4.40 -33.30
C ASN A 144 14.71 -4.38 -34.28
N GLN A 145 15.77 -5.13 -34.01
CA GLN A 145 16.91 -5.27 -34.92
C GLN A 145 16.46 -5.89 -36.26
N LEU A 146 15.67 -6.97 -36.21
CA LEU A 146 15.16 -7.62 -37.42
C LEU A 146 14.13 -6.78 -38.16
N ASN A 147 13.26 -6.05 -37.45
CA ASN A 147 12.37 -5.06 -38.04
C ASN A 147 13.16 -3.96 -38.78
N GLY A 148 14.27 -3.48 -38.22
CA GLY A 148 15.14 -2.48 -38.85
C GLY A 148 15.83 -2.98 -40.12
N GLN A 149 16.03 -4.30 -40.26
CA GLN A 149 16.59 -4.93 -41.46
C GLN A 149 15.51 -5.32 -42.49
N ALA A 150 14.28 -5.52 -42.04
CA ALA A 150 13.16 -5.93 -42.88
C ALA A 150 12.70 -4.79 -43.80
N PHE A 151 12.21 -5.18 -44.98
CA PHE A 151 11.54 -4.23 -45.88
C PHE A 151 10.22 -3.75 -45.25
N THR A 152 9.68 -2.63 -45.74
CA THR A 152 8.48 -1.95 -45.20
C THR A 152 7.21 -2.79 -45.09
N THR A 153 7.22 -4.03 -45.60
CA THR A 153 6.07 -4.94 -45.59
C THR A 153 6.09 -5.99 -44.49
N ALA A 154 7.14 -6.04 -43.67
CA ALA A 154 7.24 -6.95 -42.52
C ALA A 154 8.12 -6.36 -41.40
N ASN A 155 8.21 -5.03 -41.32
CA ASN A 155 9.09 -4.31 -40.39
C ASN A 155 8.38 -3.80 -39.12
N LYS A 156 7.17 -4.29 -38.85
CA LYS A 156 6.35 -3.91 -37.69
C LYS A 156 5.94 -5.13 -36.87
N ALA A 157 6.79 -6.15 -36.82
CA ALA A 157 6.56 -7.27 -35.94
C ALA A 157 6.66 -6.80 -34.48
N TRP A 158 5.83 -7.36 -33.60
CA TRP A 158 5.94 -7.13 -32.17
C TRP A 158 5.94 -8.45 -31.42
N VAL A 159 6.38 -8.43 -30.17
CA VAL A 159 6.57 -9.62 -29.36
C VAL A 159 5.86 -9.49 -28.02
N SER A 160 5.28 -10.58 -27.55
CA SER A 160 4.58 -10.64 -26.27
C SER A 160 4.72 -12.00 -25.59
N SER A 161 4.57 -12.01 -24.27
CA SER A 161 4.50 -13.22 -23.47
C SER A 161 3.63 -12.97 -22.24
N ARG A 162 2.84 -13.96 -21.83
CA ARG A 162 2.06 -13.90 -20.59
C ARG A 162 2.96 -13.73 -19.37
N ALA A 163 4.15 -14.32 -19.38
CA ALA A 163 5.12 -14.21 -18.30
C ALA A 163 5.60 -12.75 -18.13
N TRP A 164 5.80 -12.04 -19.24
CA TRP A 164 6.23 -10.65 -19.22
C TRP A 164 5.16 -9.72 -18.68
N VAL A 165 3.91 -9.88 -19.11
CA VAL A 165 2.78 -9.08 -18.61
C VAL A 165 2.64 -9.23 -17.09
N ASN A 166 2.75 -10.47 -16.59
CA ASN A 166 2.68 -10.72 -15.14
C ASN A 166 3.90 -10.14 -14.39
N ALA A 167 5.09 -10.24 -14.96
CA ALA A 167 6.31 -9.72 -14.34
C ALA A 167 6.32 -8.19 -14.31
N GLU A 168 5.92 -7.54 -15.41
CA GLU A 168 5.81 -6.08 -15.55
C GLU A 168 4.76 -5.54 -14.57
N ALA A 169 3.57 -6.14 -14.52
CA ALA A 169 2.54 -5.77 -13.55
C ALA A 169 3.04 -5.88 -12.10
N ARG A 170 3.86 -6.88 -11.79
CA ARG A 170 4.44 -7.06 -10.45
C ARG A 170 5.54 -6.05 -10.14
N GLU A 171 6.43 -5.77 -11.08
CA GLU A 171 7.50 -4.78 -10.93
C GLU A 171 6.93 -3.37 -10.78
N GLU A 172 5.93 -3.03 -11.59
CA GLU A 172 5.21 -1.77 -11.51
C GLU A 172 4.45 -1.64 -10.18
N ALA A 173 3.76 -2.69 -9.74
CA ALA A 173 3.08 -2.69 -8.45
C ALA A 173 4.04 -2.45 -7.27
N ILE A 174 5.21 -3.11 -7.26
CA ILE A 174 6.20 -2.94 -6.19
C ILE A 174 6.79 -1.52 -6.24
N THR A 175 7.16 -1.04 -7.43
CA THR A 175 7.74 0.29 -7.60
C THR A 175 6.75 1.38 -7.18
N ASN A 176 5.48 1.26 -7.59
CA ASN A 176 4.43 2.20 -7.23
C ASN A 176 4.09 2.15 -5.73
N ALA A 177 4.12 0.96 -5.11
CA ALA A 177 3.90 0.83 -3.67
C ALA A 177 4.93 1.61 -2.83
N TRP A 178 6.21 1.59 -3.22
CA TRP A 178 7.25 2.38 -2.55
C TRP A 178 6.99 3.88 -2.65
N HIS A 179 6.64 4.36 -3.84
CA HIS A 179 6.29 5.78 -4.03
C HIS A 179 5.05 6.17 -3.21
N MET A 180 4.00 5.34 -3.22
CA MET A 180 2.79 5.59 -2.44
C MET A 180 3.08 5.64 -0.93
N ASN A 181 3.91 4.72 -0.42
CA ASN A 181 4.31 4.73 0.99
C ASN A 181 5.13 5.99 1.33
N LEU A 182 6.08 6.38 0.47
CA LEU A 182 6.87 7.59 0.66
C LEU A 182 6.00 8.85 0.67
N PHE A 183 5.07 8.97 -0.28
CA PHE A 183 4.13 10.09 -0.31
C PHE A 183 3.21 10.09 0.90
N THR A 184 2.72 8.94 1.33
CA THR A 184 1.91 8.83 2.55
C THR A 184 2.68 9.31 3.76
N LEU A 185 3.92 8.85 3.95
CA LEU A 185 4.78 9.29 5.05
C LEU A 185 5.02 10.80 5.00
N LEU A 186 5.32 11.35 3.82
CA LEU A 186 5.52 12.79 3.62
C LEU A 186 4.25 13.58 3.95
N PHE A 187 3.08 13.19 3.44
CA PHE A 187 1.83 13.90 3.70
C PHE A 187 1.39 13.78 5.16
N THR A 188 1.54 12.61 5.78
CA THR A 188 1.27 12.44 7.22
C THR A 188 2.22 13.30 8.06
N PHE A 189 3.49 13.40 7.68
CA PHE A 189 4.45 14.27 8.35
C PHE A 189 4.06 15.75 8.22
N LEU A 190 3.73 16.22 7.00
CA LEU A 190 3.32 17.60 6.76
C LEU A 190 1.99 17.96 7.46
N ALA A 191 1.00 17.08 7.38
CA ALA A 191 -0.28 17.25 8.07
C ALA A 191 -0.09 17.26 9.60
N GLY A 192 0.74 16.34 10.12
CA GLY A 192 1.14 16.31 11.52
C GLY A 192 1.84 17.60 11.95
N LEU A 193 2.74 18.14 11.13
CA LEU A 193 3.44 19.40 11.38
C LEU A 193 2.48 20.58 11.47
N VAL A 194 1.50 20.67 10.56
CA VAL A 194 0.45 21.70 10.60
C VAL A 194 -0.46 21.54 11.82
N TYR A 195 -0.80 20.31 12.20
CA TYR A 195 -1.73 20.00 13.28
C TYR A 195 -1.11 20.18 14.69
N VAL A 196 0.09 19.63 14.91
CA VAL A 196 0.78 19.61 16.21
C VAL A 196 1.61 20.89 16.41
N ARG A 197 2.13 21.47 15.33
CA ARG A 197 2.98 22.68 15.31
C ARG A 197 4.36 22.53 15.99
N ASP A 198 4.77 21.33 16.37
CA ASP A 198 6.09 21.02 16.92
C ASP A 198 6.77 19.94 16.09
N LEU A 199 7.97 20.24 15.59
CA LEU A 199 8.70 19.38 14.65
C LEU A 199 9.21 18.12 15.36
N GLN A 200 9.65 18.24 16.60
CA GLN A 200 10.25 17.15 17.37
C GLN A 200 9.22 16.05 17.66
N LEU A 201 8.02 16.40 18.14
CA LEU A 201 6.96 15.42 18.38
C LEU A 201 6.46 14.75 17.11
N VAL A 202 6.33 15.51 16.01
CA VAL A 202 5.91 14.95 14.72
C VAL A 202 6.95 13.95 14.21
N CYS A 203 8.24 14.27 14.31
CA CYS A 203 9.33 13.33 14.01
C CYS A 203 9.22 12.04 14.83
N TYR A 204 8.97 12.14 16.15
CA TYR A 204 8.79 10.97 17.02
C TYR A 204 7.62 10.09 16.60
N ILE A 205 6.46 10.69 16.32
CA ILE A 205 5.28 9.96 15.84
C ILE A 205 5.59 9.30 14.50
N THR A 206 6.10 10.05 13.52
CA THR A 206 6.39 9.52 12.18
C THR A 206 7.39 8.36 12.23
N VAL A 207 8.48 8.46 13.02
CA VAL A 207 9.45 7.37 13.19
C VAL A 207 8.81 6.16 13.87
N LEU A 208 8.08 6.36 14.98
CA LEU A 208 7.43 5.29 15.72
C LEU A 208 6.45 4.50 14.84
N PHE A 209 5.59 5.19 14.10
CA PHE A 209 4.61 4.53 13.22
C PHE A 209 5.25 3.96 11.94
N SER A 210 6.39 4.48 11.48
CA SER A 210 7.17 3.86 10.40
C SER A 210 7.71 2.51 10.82
N VAL A 211 8.27 2.40 12.04
CA VAL A 211 8.73 1.12 12.61
C VAL A 211 7.57 0.14 12.74
N MET A 212 6.41 0.60 13.22
CA MET A 212 5.19 -0.21 13.27
C MET A 212 4.75 -0.70 11.88
N SER A 213 4.81 0.17 10.86
CA SER A 213 4.47 -0.19 9.48
C SER A 213 5.40 -1.26 8.92
N VAL A 214 6.71 -1.17 9.19
CA VAL A 214 7.69 -2.22 8.80
C VAL A 214 7.36 -3.54 9.49
N PHE A 215 7.00 -3.51 10.77
CA PHE A 215 6.59 -4.71 11.50
C PHE A 215 5.30 -5.31 10.93
N LEU A 216 4.32 -4.48 10.56
CA LEU A 216 3.09 -4.93 9.92
C LEU A 216 3.38 -5.63 8.58
N VAL A 217 4.27 -5.07 7.75
CA VAL A 217 4.73 -5.70 6.51
C VAL A 217 5.42 -7.04 6.79
N PHE A 218 6.24 -7.12 7.83
CA PHE A 218 6.83 -8.39 8.28
C PHE A 218 5.76 -9.42 8.64
N CYS A 219 4.71 -9.05 9.38
CA CYS A 219 3.60 -9.95 9.67
C CYS A 219 2.91 -10.43 8.37
N MET A 220 2.60 -9.53 7.44
CA MET A 220 1.97 -9.86 6.16
C MET A 220 2.82 -10.83 5.32
N CYS A 221 4.11 -10.55 5.16
CA CYS A 221 4.98 -11.32 4.28
C CYS A 221 5.52 -12.60 4.95
N CYS A 222 5.93 -12.55 6.22
CA CYS A 222 6.63 -13.65 6.87
C CYS A 222 5.68 -14.55 7.68
N ILE A 223 4.69 -14.00 8.37
CA ILE A 223 3.77 -14.80 9.20
C ILE A 223 2.64 -15.34 8.32
N PHE A 224 1.96 -14.45 7.59
CA PHE A 224 0.83 -14.85 6.76
C PHE A 224 1.23 -15.40 5.37
N GLN A 225 2.52 -15.33 5.02
CA GLN A 225 3.05 -15.81 3.74
C GLN A 225 2.32 -15.20 2.53
N TRP A 226 1.92 -13.94 2.65
CA TRP A 226 1.27 -13.24 1.55
C TRP A 226 2.29 -12.66 0.58
N ALA A 227 2.05 -12.88 -0.71
CA ALA A 227 2.74 -12.12 -1.74
C ALA A 227 2.37 -10.65 -1.61
N PHE A 228 3.37 -9.78 -1.50
CA PHE A 228 3.17 -8.33 -1.47
C PHE A 228 2.65 -7.87 -2.83
N GLY A 229 1.46 -7.27 -2.83
CA GLY A 229 0.79 -6.77 -4.03
C GLY A 229 0.16 -5.40 -3.81
N PRO A 230 -0.62 -4.92 -4.80
CA PRO A 230 -1.28 -3.61 -4.73
C PRO A 230 -2.21 -3.47 -3.52
N TRP A 231 -2.94 -4.54 -3.19
CA TRP A 231 -3.87 -4.53 -2.07
C TRP A 231 -3.17 -4.38 -0.72
N GLU A 232 -2.08 -5.10 -0.50
CA GLU A 232 -1.28 -5.00 0.73
C GLU A 232 -0.72 -3.58 0.91
N SER A 233 -0.31 -2.92 -0.18
CA SER A 233 0.13 -1.52 -0.16
C SER A 233 -1.00 -0.55 0.23
N ILE A 234 -2.21 -0.75 -0.28
CA ILE A 234 -3.38 0.08 0.07
C ILE A 234 -3.72 -0.11 1.55
N LEU A 235 -3.78 -1.36 2.02
CA LEU A 235 -4.06 -1.67 3.42
C LEU A 235 -3.02 -1.01 4.34
N MET A 236 -1.72 -1.17 4.04
CA MET A 236 -0.65 -0.53 4.80
C MET A 236 -0.84 0.99 4.90
N THR A 237 -1.17 1.65 3.79
CA THR A 237 -1.40 3.10 3.72
C THR A 237 -2.58 3.53 4.60
N VAL A 238 -3.73 2.87 4.46
CA VAL A 238 -4.94 3.17 5.23
C VAL A 238 -4.70 2.97 6.73
N PHE A 239 -4.07 1.86 7.12
CA PHE A 239 -3.82 1.57 8.51
C PHE A 239 -2.74 2.46 9.13
N PHE A 240 -1.71 2.85 8.37
CA PHE A 240 -0.73 3.83 8.82
C PHE A 240 -1.40 5.18 9.15
N CYS A 241 -2.22 5.70 8.24
CA CYS A 241 -2.98 6.93 8.46
C CYS A 241 -3.91 6.82 9.68
N TYR A 242 -4.70 5.74 9.74
CA TYR A 242 -5.62 5.47 10.84
C TYR A 242 -4.91 5.39 12.20
N ALA A 243 -3.77 4.71 12.26
CA ALA A 243 -3.03 4.50 13.50
C ALA A 243 -2.33 5.78 13.99
N SER A 244 -1.88 6.65 13.07
CA SER A 244 -1.20 7.90 13.42
C SER A 244 -2.13 8.98 13.99
N ALA A 245 -3.42 8.96 13.65
CA ALA A 245 -4.38 9.99 14.06
C ALA A 245 -4.50 10.18 15.60
N PRO A 246 -4.71 9.13 16.41
CA PRO A 246 -4.76 9.30 17.87
C PRO A 246 -3.43 9.75 18.47
N ALA A 247 -2.29 9.35 17.89
CA ALA A 247 -0.97 9.81 18.33
C ALA A 247 -0.80 11.33 18.16
N PHE A 248 -1.25 11.88 17.03
CA PHE A 248 -1.27 13.34 16.84
C PHE A 248 -2.19 14.05 17.83
N ARG A 249 -3.34 13.46 18.19
CA ARG A 249 -4.23 14.02 19.22
C ARG A 249 -3.55 14.09 20.59
N VAL A 250 -2.83 13.03 20.99
CA VAL A 250 -2.02 13.02 22.22
C VAL A 250 -0.95 14.12 22.18
N ALA A 251 -0.19 14.22 21.08
CA ALA A 251 0.86 15.23 20.95
C ALA A 251 0.33 16.68 20.95
N ARG A 252 -0.80 16.93 20.28
CA ARG A 252 -1.42 18.26 20.29
C ARG A 252 -1.89 18.67 21.68
N ARG A 253 -2.59 17.78 22.40
CA ARG A 253 -3.04 18.02 23.78
C ARG A 253 -1.84 18.18 24.74
N TYR A 254 -0.72 17.52 24.47
CA TYR A 254 0.52 17.69 25.24
C TYR A 254 1.14 19.10 25.10
N ILE A 255 1.16 19.68 23.88
CA ILE A 255 1.72 21.02 23.64
C ILE A 255 0.76 22.13 24.05
N THR A 256 -0.53 21.93 23.79
CA THR A 256 -1.59 22.91 24.07
C THR A 256 -2.51 22.39 25.19
N PRO A 257 -2.01 22.31 26.44
CA PRO A 257 -2.81 21.82 27.57
C PRO A 257 -3.99 22.76 27.90
N ASP A 258 -3.87 24.05 27.55
CA ASP A 258 -4.78 25.12 27.98
C ASP A 258 -5.39 25.89 26.81
N GLY A 259 -6.03 25.19 25.87
CA GLY A 259 -7.12 25.82 25.14
C GLY A 259 -8.33 25.86 26.06
N GLY A 260 -8.42 26.89 26.92
CA GLY A 260 -9.51 27.03 27.88
C GLY A 260 -10.86 26.75 27.22
N ASP A 261 -11.49 25.67 27.69
CA ASP A 261 -12.92 25.40 27.62
C ASP A 261 -13.65 25.94 26.38
N GLU A 262 -13.60 25.21 25.28
CA GLU A 262 -14.89 24.64 24.87
C GLU A 262 -15.04 23.40 25.74
N VAL A 263 -15.82 23.55 26.82
CA VAL A 263 -16.34 22.43 27.60
C VAL A 263 -16.88 21.42 26.60
N PHE A 264 -16.12 20.35 26.37
CA PHE A 264 -16.59 19.24 25.56
C PHE A 264 -17.60 18.51 26.44
N CYS A 265 -18.83 19.03 26.45
CA CYS A 265 -19.98 18.29 26.93
C CYS A 265 -20.03 17.03 26.09
N VAL A 266 -19.57 15.92 26.67
CA VAL A 266 -19.84 14.59 26.13
C VAL A 266 -21.35 14.52 26.00
N ARG A 267 -21.83 14.53 24.75
CA ARG A 267 -23.22 14.24 24.45
C ARG A 267 -23.39 12.78 24.85
N ALA A 268 -23.96 12.55 26.04
CA ALA A 268 -24.47 11.23 26.37
C ALA A 268 -25.52 10.90 25.31
N ASP A 269 -25.39 9.73 24.70
CA ASP A 269 -26.25 9.30 23.60
C ASP A 269 -27.74 9.39 23.99
N GLU A 270 -28.52 9.86 23.03
CA GLU A 270 -29.89 10.38 23.11
C GLU A 270 -30.95 9.26 23.21
N ASP A 271 -30.94 8.43 24.26
CA ASP A 271 -32.01 7.44 24.49
C ASP A 271 -32.87 7.68 25.74
N ASP A 272 -32.60 8.70 26.55
CA ASP A 272 -33.45 9.09 27.69
C ASP A 272 -33.93 10.54 27.54
N GLU A 273 -35.25 10.73 27.45
CA GLU A 273 -35.99 11.99 27.26
C GLU A 273 -35.83 13.03 28.42
N GLU A 274 -34.91 12.80 29.37
CA GLU A 274 -34.62 13.68 30.51
C GLU A 274 -33.11 13.79 30.84
N ALA A 275 -32.23 13.81 29.84
CA ALA A 275 -30.81 14.12 30.05
C ALA A 275 -30.60 15.61 30.41
N GLN A 276 -30.74 15.92 31.69
CA GLN A 276 -30.36 17.20 32.28
C GLN A 276 -28.84 17.41 32.13
N ILE A 277 -28.43 18.29 31.22
CA ILE A 277 -27.04 18.72 31.08
C ILE A 277 -26.62 19.41 32.38
N ARG A 278 -25.94 18.66 33.26
CA ARG A 278 -25.37 19.20 34.51
C ARG A 278 -23.91 19.54 34.27
N CYS A 279 -23.66 20.69 33.65
CA CYS A 279 -22.36 21.33 33.76
C CYS A 279 -22.22 21.81 35.21
N VAL A 280 -21.44 21.08 36.02
CA VAL A 280 -21.09 21.54 37.36
C VAL A 280 -20.02 22.62 37.19
N ASP A 281 -20.47 23.87 37.07
CA ASP A 281 -19.59 25.03 37.15
C ASP A 281 -18.99 25.12 38.57
N GLY A 282 -17.67 24.96 38.66
CA GLY A 282 -16.90 25.07 39.90
C GLY A 282 -16.70 26.51 40.38
N ARG A 283 -17.70 27.40 40.26
CA ARG A 283 -17.69 28.73 40.88
C ARG A 283 -19.02 29.01 41.60
N ALA A 284 -18.92 29.17 42.92
CA ALA A 284 -20.02 29.44 43.84
C ALA A 284 -20.60 30.87 43.73
N LEU A 285 -21.74 31.09 44.45
CA LEU A 285 -22.57 32.31 44.64
C LEU A 285 -23.52 32.61 43.47
N GLY A 286 -24.80 32.97 43.65
CA GLY A 286 -25.62 33.31 44.81
C GLY A 286 -26.93 33.95 44.27
N ASP A 287 -28.04 33.73 44.95
CA ASP A 287 -29.36 34.39 44.86
C ASP A 287 -29.71 35.20 43.59
N LEU A 288 -30.62 34.70 42.75
CA LEU A 288 -31.56 35.52 41.96
C LEU A 288 -32.89 34.75 41.69
N PRO A 289 -34.06 35.45 41.63
CA PRO A 289 -35.40 34.89 41.75
C PRO A 289 -36.02 34.45 40.40
N PRO A 290 -37.15 33.73 40.39
CA PRO A 290 -37.73 33.18 39.18
C PRO A 290 -38.54 34.24 38.41
N GLN A 291 -38.16 34.47 37.15
CA GLN A 291 -39.01 35.00 36.08
C GLN A 291 -38.68 34.14 34.86
N GLY A 292 -39.59 33.36 34.26
CA GLY A 292 -40.93 33.74 33.85
C GLY A 292 -40.85 34.37 32.45
N LEU A 293 -40.55 33.59 31.41
CA LEU A 293 -40.72 34.03 30.02
C LEU A 293 -41.18 32.89 29.10
N LEU A 294 -42.36 33.12 28.54
CA LEU A 294 -43.04 32.39 27.47
C LEU A 294 -42.55 32.86 26.08
N LEU A 295 -42.91 32.05 25.08
CA LEU A 295 -42.84 32.21 23.60
C LEU A 295 -41.63 31.49 22.97
N GLY A 296 -41.77 30.61 21.98
CA GLY A 296 -42.92 30.19 21.18
C GLY A 296 -42.43 29.69 19.82
N GLY A 297 -43.08 28.64 19.28
CA GLY A 297 -43.01 28.28 17.86
C GLY A 297 -42.22 27.03 17.51
N GLN A 298 -42.85 25.86 17.60
CA GLN A 298 -42.36 24.63 16.98
C GLN A 298 -43.38 24.13 15.96
N GLN A 299 -42.92 24.05 14.71
CA GLN A 299 -43.68 23.59 13.55
C GLN A 299 -43.56 22.07 13.43
N ASP A 300 -44.70 21.43 13.21
CA ASP A 300 -44.90 20.00 12.97
C ASP A 300 -44.09 19.47 11.78
N ILE A 301 -43.31 18.41 12.00
CA ILE A 301 -42.99 17.42 10.96
C ILE A 301 -43.05 16.00 11.55
N GLY A 302 -44.11 15.29 11.18
CA GLY A 302 -44.03 13.94 10.61
C GLY A 302 -43.47 12.80 11.45
N ALA A 303 -44.39 12.10 12.12
CA ALA A 303 -44.19 10.79 12.74
C ALA A 303 -43.75 9.69 11.75
N LEU A 304 -42.86 8.80 12.20
CA LEU A 304 -42.63 7.46 11.63
C LEU A 304 -42.08 6.49 12.70
N GLY A 305 -42.95 5.56 13.11
CA GLY A 305 -42.59 4.16 13.47
C GLY A 305 -42.07 3.87 14.89
N PRO A 306 -42.60 2.84 15.60
CA PRO A 306 -42.12 2.44 16.92
C PRO A 306 -40.92 1.47 16.83
N PRO A 307 -39.96 1.52 17.76
CA PRO A 307 -38.98 0.45 17.91
C PRO A 307 -39.50 -0.65 18.85
N GLU A 308 -39.31 -1.91 18.44
CA GLU A 308 -39.45 -3.11 19.27
C GLU A 308 -38.21 -3.33 20.15
N PRO A 309 -38.32 -4.12 21.25
CA PRO A 309 -37.55 -3.92 22.47
C PRO A 309 -36.17 -4.57 22.48
N SER A 310 -35.26 -3.89 23.18
CA SER A 310 -33.94 -4.40 23.56
C SER A 310 -34.05 -5.51 24.61
N THR A 311 -33.31 -6.59 24.38
CA THR A 311 -33.01 -7.59 25.39
C THR A 311 -31.88 -7.07 26.27
N ALA A 312 -32.22 -6.71 27.50
CA ALA A 312 -31.28 -6.46 28.58
C ALA A 312 -30.45 -7.73 28.86
N PHE A 313 -29.13 -7.59 28.88
CA PHE A 313 -28.25 -8.58 29.49
C PHE A 313 -27.57 -7.94 30.69
N GLU A 314 -27.96 -8.45 31.85
CA GLU A 314 -27.49 -8.14 33.19
C GLU A 314 -26.16 -8.89 33.41
N GLU A 315 -25.07 -8.19 33.72
CA GLU A 315 -23.83 -8.86 34.14
C GLU A 315 -23.13 -8.14 35.30
N THR A 316 -23.49 -8.66 36.48
CA THR A 316 -22.65 -9.13 37.58
C THR A 316 -21.41 -8.34 38.03
N ARG A 317 -21.49 -7.97 39.31
CA ARG A 317 -20.49 -7.41 40.22
C ARG A 317 -19.38 -8.41 40.61
N MET A 318 -18.25 -7.80 41.04
CA MET A 318 -17.18 -8.27 41.95
C MET A 318 -15.95 -8.93 41.32
N VAL A 319 -14.78 -8.28 41.48
CA VAL A 319 -13.58 -8.88 42.11
C VAL A 319 -12.82 -7.79 42.88
N GLU A 320 -12.52 -8.12 44.12
CA GLU A 320 -11.81 -7.39 45.17
C GLU A 320 -10.28 -7.46 44.97
N ALA A 321 -9.56 -6.36 45.21
CA ALA A 321 -8.10 -6.29 45.09
C ALA A 321 -7.41 -6.39 46.47
N PRO A 322 -6.26 -7.09 46.60
CA PRO A 322 -5.51 -7.16 47.85
C PRO A 322 -4.54 -5.98 48.04
N PRO A 323 -4.10 -5.70 49.28
CA PRO A 323 -3.22 -4.58 49.59
C PRO A 323 -1.75 -4.87 49.25
N ALA A 324 -1.05 -3.85 48.78
CA ALA A 324 0.37 -3.89 48.45
C ALA A 324 1.25 -3.90 49.72
N GLU A 325 2.14 -4.88 49.81
CA GLU A 325 3.24 -4.93 50.77
C GLU A 325 4.38 -3.98 50.35
N VAL A 326 4.87 -3.25 51.33
CA VAL A 326 6.05 -2.37 51.30
C VAL A 326 7.30 -3.24 51.38
N LEU A 327 8.19 -3.14 50.38
CA LEU A 327 9.53 -3.74 50.45
C LEU A 327 10.61 -2.66 50.29
N ASP A 328 11.14 -2.23 51.44
CA ASP A 328 12.37 -1.46 51.55
C ASP A 328 13.56 -2.33 51.11
N ARG A 329 14.35 -1.83 50.15
CA ARG A 329 15.66 -2.40 49.82
C ARG A 329 16.73 -1.32 49.79
N SER A 330 17.25 -1.03 50.98
CA SER A 330 18.50 -0.32 51.22
C SER A 330 19.68 -1.06 50.59
N THR A 331 20.31 -0.45 49.58
CA THR A 331 21.57 -0.92 49.01
C THR A 331 22.66 0.06 49.42
N SER A 332 23.51 -0.37 50.36
CA SER A 332 24.69 0.35 50.84
C SER A 332 25.78 0.33 49.76
N SER A 333 26.25 1.51 49.36
CA SER A 333 27.49 1.66 48.58
C SER A 333 28.67 1.91 49.52
N PRO A 334 29.86 1.36 49.25
CA PRO A 334 31.03 1.53 50.10
C PRO A 334 31.61 2.94 49.91
N VAL A 335 31.74 3.66 51.02
CA VAL A 335 32.46 4.93 51.11
C VAL A 335 33.96 4.63 51.07
N ALA A 336 34.62 4.99 49.97
CA ALA A 336 36.06 5.10 49.92
C ALA A 336 36.47 6.38 50.66
N SER A 337 37.13 6.20 51.80
CA SER A 337 37.69 7.28 52.60
C SER A 337 39.05 7.67 52.02
N ASP A 338 39.16 8.89 51.49
CA ASP A 338 40.44 9.48 51.12
C ASP A 338 40.92 10.37 52.28
N GLU A 339 42.18 10.22 52.66
CA GLU A 339 42.77 10.65 53.94
C GLU A 339 43.14 12.15 53.97
N HIS A 340 42.62 12.95 53.05
CA HIS A 340 42.78 14.41 52.99
C HIS A 340 41.43 15.14 52.87
N GLY A 341 40.50 14.81 53.75
CA GLY A 341 39.86 15.79 54.65
C GLY A 341 39.12 17.01 54.08
N ARG A 342 38.66 17.00 52.82
CA ARG A 342 37.60 17.90 52.34
C ARG A 342 36.97 17.36 51.06
N ASN A 343 36.03 16.42 51.21
CA ASN A 343 35.03 16.19 50.17
C ASN A 343 34.09 17.39 50.15
N VAL A 344 34.50 18.44 49.44
CA VAL A 344 33.58 19.45 48.94
C VAL A 344 32.75 18.73 47.88
N VAL A 345 31.71 18.02 48.34
CA VAL A 345 30.55 17.73 47.49
C VAL A 345 30.03 19.10 47.11
N THR A 346 30.47 19.57 45.94
CA THR A 346 30.05 20.84 45.36
C THR A 346 28.54 20.86 45.34
N SER A 347 27.93 21.80 46.07
CA SER A 347 26.47 21.97 46.18
C SER A 347 25.77 22.05 44.81
N GLU A 348 26.52 22.34 43.75
CA GLU A 348 26.08 22.38 42.36
C GLU A 348 25.57 21.02 41.82
N THR A 349 26.18 19.89 42.21
CA THR A 349 25.76 18.57 41.70
C THR A 349 24.42 18.12 42.28
N ILE A 350 24.12 18.51 43.53
CA ILE A 350 22.84 18.19 44.18
C ILE A 350 21.71 19.04 43.57
N SER A 351 21.95 20.33 43.31
CA SER A 351 20.96 21.21 42.68
C SER A 351 20.54 20.71 41.29
N ALA A 352 21.50 20.32 40.45
CA ALA A 352 21.23 19.86 39.09
C ALA A 352 20.38 18.56 39.03
N SER A 353 20.52 17.68 40.01
CA SER A 353 19.68 16.47 40.10
C SER A 353 18.23 16.77 40.49
N SER A 354 18.01 17.75 41.38
CA SER A 354 16.68 18.13 41.84
C SER A 354 15.86 18.77 40.70
N ASP A 355 16.50 19.65 39.92
CA ASP A 355 15.85 20.34 38.79
C ASP A 355 15.42 19.35 37.69
N ARG A 356 16.27 18.35 37.37
CA ARG A 356 15.92 17.30 36.39
C ARG A 356 14.75 16.44 36.84
N GLN A 357 14.69 16.08 38.13
CA GLN A 357 13.60 15.28 38.67
C GLN A 357 12.28 16.05 38.67
N LYS A 358 12.33 17.35 39.01
CA LYS A 358 11.17 18.23 38.92
C LYS A 358 10.66 18.37 37.49
N ALA A 359 11.53 18.65 36.52
CA ALA A 359 11.17 18.74 35.10
C ALA A 359 10.54 17.44 34.57
N ARG A 360 11.07 16.28 34.98
CA ARG A 360 10.51 14.98 34.63
C ARG A 360 9.11 14.78 35.21
N SER A 361 8.89 15.08 36.48
CA SER A 361 7.56 14.99 37.12
C SER A 361 6.55 15.88 36.39
N GLU A 362 6.94 17.11 36.04
CA GLU A 362 6.08 18.03 35.27
C GLU A 362 5.77 17.52 33.86
N ARG A 363 6.67 16.76 33.22
CA ARG A 363 6.38 16.10 31.94
C ARG A 363 5.42 14.92 32.11
N GLU A 364 5.59 14.11 33.16
CA GLU A 364 4.71 12.97 33.46
C GLU A 364 3.27 13.43 33.69
N ASP A 365 3.08 14.50 34.46
CA ASP A 365 1.75 15.09 34.70
C ASP A 365 1.12 15.65 33.41
N ARG A 366 1.93 16.31 32.57
CA ARG A 366 1.48 16.84 31.26
C ARG A 366 1.07 15.77 30.26
N VAL A 367 1.69 14.60 30.29
CA VAL A 367 1.36 13.50 29.36
C VAL A 367 0.12 12.73 29.83
N ARG A 368 -0.09 12.62 31.15
CA ARG A 368 -1.16 11.81 31.73
C ARG A 368 -2.57 12.21 31.26
N LEU A 369 -2.89 13.50 31.28
CA LEU A 369 -4.22 14.00 30.90
C LEU A 369 -4.54 13.79 29.39
N PRO A 370 -3.64 14.12 28.45
CA PRO A 370 -3.80 13.77 27.03
C PRO A 370 -4.01 12.29 26.77
N VAL A 371 -3.26 11.42 27.46
CA VAL A 371 -3.34 9.97 27.25
C VAL A 371 -4.69 9.42 27.71
N LEU A 372 -5.13 9.78 28.93
CA LEU A 372 -6.42 9.33 29.46
C LEU A 372 -7.59 9.80 28.58
N SER A 373 -7.53 11.04 28.09
CA SER A 373 -8.59 11.62 27.26
C SER A 373 -8.61 11.09 25.82
N VAL A 374 -7.55 10.42 25.34
CA VAL A 374 -7.51 9.80 24.01
C VAL A 374 -7.65 8.28 24.10
N SER A 375 -7.38 7.66 25.27
CA SER A 375 -7.43 6.20 25.43
C SER A 375 -8.81 5.61 25.20
N GLU A 376 -9.87 6.31 25.59
CA GLU A 376 -11.25 5.85 25.37
C GLU A 376 -11.57 5.71 23.89
N ASP A 377 -11.29 6.77 23.10
CA ASP A 377 -11.45 6.76 21.64
C ASP A 377 -10.62 5.66 20.98
N VAL A 378 -9.36 5.50 21.41
CA VAL A 378 -8.44 4.51 20.85
C VAL A 378 -8.91 3.10 21.10
N LEU A 379 -9.33 2.80 22.34
CA LEU A 379 -9.82 1.47 22.72
C LEU A 379 -11.16 1.16 22.06
N ASN A 380 -12.09 2.11 22.01
CA ASN A 380 -13.37 1.94 21.32
C ASN A 380 -13.18 1.68 19.83
N SER A 381 -12.28 2.42 19.18
CA SER A 381 -11.98 2.23 17.76
C SER A 381 -11.23 0.92 17.51
N ALA A 382 -10.31 0.52 18.41
CA ALA A 382 -9.64 -0.78 18.37
C ALA A 382 -10.63 -1.95 18.52
N LEU A 383 -11.58 -1.85 19.44
CA LEU A 383 -12.63 -2.86 19.64
C LEU A 383 -13.53 -2.97 18.41
N LYS A 384 -13.95 -1.85 17.81
CA LYS A 384 -14.75 -1.84 16.58
C LYS A 384 -14.01 -2.54 15.43
N LEU A 385 -12.72 -2.26 15.23
CA LEU A 385 -11.91 -2.94 14.23
C LEU A 385 -11.76 -4.44 14.52
N PHE A 386 -11.53 -4.81 15.77
CA PHE A 386 -11.41 -6.20 16.18
C PHE A 386 -12.72 -6.96 15.93
N VAL A 387 -13.87 -6.43 16.34
CA VAL A 387 -15.18 -7.05 16.11
C VAL A 387 -15.45 -7.18 14.60
N CYS A 388 -15.22 -6.11 13.83
CA CYS A 388 -15.36 -6.15 12.37
C CYS A 388 -14.45 -7.23 11.74
N SER A 389 -13.22 -7.38 12.22
CA SER A 389 -12.30 -8.40 11.73
C SER A 389 -12.81 -9.83 11.94
N VAL A 390 -13.44 -10.11 13.08
CA VAL A 390 -14.02 -11.43 13.39
C VAL A 390 -15.10 -11.81 12.38
N PHE A 391 -15.91 -10.83 11.93
CA PHE A 391 -16.93 -11.06 10.90
C PHE A 391 -16.36 -11.21 9.48
N LEU A 392 -15.21 -10.58 9.17
CA LEU A 392 -14.59 -10.64 7.84
C LEU A 392 -13.71 -11.89 7.62
N LEU A 393 -13.14 -12.46 8.68
CA LEU A 393 -12.29 -13.65 8.59
C LEU A 393 -12.96 -14.89 7.95
N PRO A 394 -14.24 -15.22 8.22
CA PRO A 394 -14.89 -16.39 7.61
C PRO A 394 -15.36 -16.18 6.15
N CYS A 395 -15.14 -15.00 5.54
CA CYS A 395 -15.57 -14.76 4.16
C CYS A 395 -14.78 -15.61 3.15
N GLU A 396 -15.48 -16.22 2.17
CA GLU A 396 -14.84 -17.00 1.09
C GLU A 396 -13.97 -16.15 0.16
N PHE A 397 -14.31 -14.87 0.00
CA PHE A 397 -13.50 -13.95 -0.79
C PHE A 397 -12.18 -13.65 -0.09
N ARG A 398 -11.07 -14.11 -0.69
CA ARG A 398 -9.70 -13.91 -0.22
C ARG A 398 -9.38 -12.46 0.18
N LEU A 399 -9.98 -11.47 -0.50
CA LEU A 399 -9.79 -10.06 -0.20
C LEU A 399 -10.32 -9.68 1.19
N PHE A 400 -11.52 -10.14 1.55
CA PHE A 400 -12.13 -9.85 2.85
C PHE A 400 -11.43 -10.57 3.98
N ALA A 401 -11.05 -11.85 3.79
CA ALA A 401 -10.29 -12.58 4.79
C ALA A 401 -8.94 -11.91 5.11
N ARG A 402 -8.24 -11.39 4.09
CA ARG A 402 -6.99 -10.62 4.25
C ARG A 402 -7.22 -9.30 4.99
N LEU A 403 -8.23 -8.54 4.57
CA LEU A 403 -8.61 -7.29 5.24
C LEU A 403 -8.94 -7.54 6.72
N GLY A 404 -9.71 -8.58 7.02
CA GLY A 404 -10.03 -9.02 8.38
C GLY A 404 -8.77 -9.34 9.18
N ALA A 405 -7.87 -10.17 8.65
CA ALA A 405 -6.62 -10.50 9.34
C ALA A 405 -5.76 -9.26 9.64
N VAL A 406 -5.62 -8.31 8.71
CA VAL A 406 -4.90 -7.06 8.99
C VAL A 406 -5.64 -6.20 10.02
N ALA A 407 -6.96 -6.08 9.91
CA ALA A 407 -7.79 -5.31 10.84
C ALA A 407 -7.77 -5.89 12.26
N MET A 408 -7.49 -7.18 12.43
CA MET A 408 -7.29 -7.82 13.73
C MET A 408 -5.90 -7.49 14.31
N VAL A 409 -4.87 -7.50 13.46
CA VAL A 409 -3.47 -7.32 13.85
C VAL A 409 -3.14 -5.86 14.16
N VAL A 410 -3.71 -4.90 13.42
CA VAL A 410 -3.41 -3.48 13.58
C VAL A 410 -3.75 -2.94 14.98
N PRO A 411 -4.95 -3.19 15.56
CA PRO A 411 -5.26 -2.78 16.93
C PRO A 411 -4.27 -3.31 17.97
N PHE A 412 -3.79 -4.54 17.79
CA PHE A 412 -2.83 -5.18 18.69
C PHE A 412 -1.49 -4.43 18.76
N PHE A 413 -1.08 -3.79 17.67
CA PHE A 413 0.12 -2.94 17.64
C PHE A 413 -0.17 -1.47 17.94
N MET A 414 -1.24 -0.93 17.38
CA MET A 414 -1.59 0.48 17.48
C MET A 414 -1.86 0.91 18.93
N VAL A 415 -2.56 0.08 19.70
CA VAL A 415 -2.93 0.43 21.08
C VAL A 415 -1.70 0.54 21.99
N PRO A 416 -0.80 -0.47 22.09
CA PRO A 416 0.45 -0.32 22.84
C PRO A 416 1.36 0.80 22.31
N CYS A 417 1.46 0.97 21.00
CA CYS A 417 2.27 2.04 20.41
C CYS A 417 1.78 3.43 20.85
N THR A 418 0.46 3.66 20.80
CA THR A 418 -0.13 4.97 21.09
C THR A 418 -0.23 5.26 22.58
N LEU A 419 -0.59 4.25 23.39
CA LEU A 419 -0.89 4.45 24.81
C LEU A 419 0.30 4.16 25.74
N LEU A 420 1.31 3.42 25.30
CA LEU A 420 2.47 3.06 26.12
C LEU A 420 3.78 3.63 25.55
N LEU A 421 4.10 3.31 24.29
CA LEU A 421 5.39 3.69 23.71
C LEU A 421 5.50 5.20 23.47
N LEU A 422 4.48 5.82 22.87
CA LEU A 422 4.49 7.25 22.59
C LEU A 422 4.57 8.09 23.89
N PRO A 423 3.75 7.87 24.94
CA PRO A 423 3.86 8.58 26.21
C PRO A 423 5.24 8.41 26.87
N SER A 424 5.78 7.20 26.86
CA SER A 424 7.12 6.92 27.40
C SER A 424 8.19 7.70 26.64
N LEU A 425 8.08 7.77 25.30
CA LEU A 425 8.98 8.53 24.45
C LEU A 425 8.89 10.04 24.72
N ILE A 426 7.68 10.57 24.92
CA ILE A 426 7.46 11.99 25.26
C ILE A 426 8.00 12.31 26.67
N VAL A 427 7.83 11.45 27.66
CA VAL A 427 8.38 11.68 29.01
C VAL A 427 9.91 11.75 28.97
N VAL A 428 10.55 10.81 28.26
CA VAL A 428 12.01 10.70 28.21
C VAL A 428 12.65 11.76 27.31
N LEU A 429 12.13 11.93 26.09
CA LEU A 429 12.74 12.76 25.04
C LEU A 429 11.93 14.01 24.68
N GLY A 430 10.75 14.21 25.26
CA GLY A 430 9.88 15.33 24.91
C GLY A 430 10.49 16.70 25.19
N PRO A 431 10.06 17.73 24.45
CA PRO A 431 10.54 19.08 24.63
C PRO A 431 10.16 19.63 26.02
N ASP A 432 11.10 20.31 26.69
CA ASP A 432 10.82 20.99 27.98
C ASP A 432 9.97 22.25 27.82
N ARG A 433 10.06 22.89 26.66
CA ARG A 433 9.36 24.14 26.33
C ARG A 433 7.85 23.93 26.23
N ARG A 434 7.11 25.00 26.55
CA ARG A 434 5.65 25.07 26.38
C ARG A 434 5.24 25.57 25.00
N GLU A 435 6.12 26.31 24.33
CA GLU A 435 5.85 26.88 23.01
C GLU A 435 6.23 25.90 21.89
N ALA A 436 5.37 25.81 20.88
CA ALA A 436 5.59 24.97 19.72
C ALA A 436 6.69 25.55 18.81
N ASP A 437 7.52 24.70 18.19
CA ASP A 437 8.61 25.13 17.28
C ASP A 437 8.16 26.14 16.23
N LEU A 438 7.01 25.87 15.59
CA LEU A 438 6.49 26.74 14.53
C LEU A 438 6.04 28.11 15.05
N ALA A 439 5.58 28.19 16.30
CA ALA A 439 5.24 29.48 16.91
C ALA A 439 6.49 30.33 17.10
N ILE A 440 7.59 29.72 17.55
CA ILE A 440 8.88 30.39 17.74
C ILE A 440 9.45 30.85 16.39
N LEU A 441 9.39 29.98 15.36
CA LEU A 441 9.84 30.31 14.01
C LEU A 441 9.01 31.44 13.39
N TYR A 442 7.69 31.40 13.56
CA TYR A 442 6.79 32.45 13.07
C TYR A 442 7.04 33.79 13.78
N ALA A 443 7.22 33.77 15.10
CA ALA A 443 7.56 34.98 15.86
C ALA A 443 8.86 35.62 15.37
N ARG A 444 9.92 34.81 15.17
CA ARG A 444 11.19 35.29 14.61
C ARG A 444 11.08 35.79 13.18
N PHE A 445 10.23 35.17 12.35
CA PHE A 445 10.01 35.62 10.98
C PHE A 445 9.23 36.93 10.93
N ALA A 446 8.31 37.16 11.87
CA ALA A 446 7.56 38.41 11.97
C ALA A 446 8.41 39.61 12.47
N GLU A 447 9.55 39.34 13.11
CA GLU A 447 10.52 40.36 13.52
C GLU A 447 11.47 40.80 12.39
N LEU A 448 11.57 40.02 11.30
CA LEU A 448 12.37 40.31 10.11
C LEU A 448 11.57 41.07 9.05
#